data_AF-A0A5S5AYW3-F1
#
_entry.id   AF-A0A5S5AYW3-F1
#
_cell.length_a   1.000
_cell.length_b   1.000
_cell.length_c   1.000
_cell.angle_alpha   90.00
_cell.angle_beta   90.00
_cell.angle_gamma   90.00
#
_symmetry.space_group_name_H-M   'P 1'
#
loop_
_entity.id
_entity.type
_entity.pdbx_description
1 polymer ?
#
loop_
_entity_poly.entity_id
_entity_poly.type
_entity_poly.pdbx_seq_one_letter_code
_entity_poly.pdbx_strand_id
1 'polypeptide(L)'
;MKKEFNGGSSELERHLIEEIEKARQEMQLAEKAFQWVQNDPAEVDAALSRMEAALARYNSLIKQAKDMGITIDKITMYSQLLQ
;
A
#
# COMPACT_ATOMS: atom_id res chain seq x y z
N MET A 1 -20.77 -24.99 22.31
CA MET A 1 -19.70 -23.97 22.39
C MET A 1 -18.72 -24.20 21.25
N LYS A 2 -18.76 -23.38 20.21
CA LYS A 2 -17.65 -23.30 19.23
C LYS A 2 -16.87 -22.04 19.57
N LYS A 3 -15.64 -22.22 20.06
CA LYS A 3 -14.69 -21.12 20.22
C LYS A 3 -14.15 -20.84 18.82
N GLU A 4 -14.67 -19.82 18.17
CA GLU A 4 -14.09 -19.33 16.92
C GLU A 4 -12.83 -18.55 17.28
N PHE A 5 -11.68 -19.15 16.96
CA PHE A 5 -10.37 -18.53 17.06
C PHE A 5 -10.27 -17.43 15.99
N ASN A 6 -10.67 -16.21 16.34
CA ASN A 6 -10.69 -15.07 15.42
C ASN A 6 -9.44 -14.17 15.51
N GLY A 7 -8.39 -14.60 16.25
CA GLY A 7 -7.23 -13.75 16.56
C GLY A 7 -6.20 -13.60 15.43
N GLY A 8 -6.05 -14.59 14.55
CA GLY A 8 -5.03 -14.55 13.47
C GLY A 8 -5.46 -13.77 12.23
N SER A 9 -6.77 -13.67 11.97
CA SER A 9 -7.29 -12.98 10.79
C SER A 9 -7.23 -11.46 10.92
N SER A 10 -7.46 -10.92 12.12
CA SER A 10 -7.48 -9.47 12.34
C SER A 10 -6.09 -8.83 12.32
N GLU A 11 -5.06 -9.54 12.81
CA GLU A 11 -3.68 -9.06 12.78
C GLU A 11 -3.12 -9.07 11.35
N LEU A 12 -3.42 -10.11 10.58
CA LEU A 12 -3.06 -10.20 9.17
C LEU A 12 -3.76 -9.11 8.34
N GLU A 13 -5.05 -8.88 8.58
CA GLU A 13 -5.81 -7.81 7.94
C GLU A 13 -5.22 -6.43 8.28
N ARG A 14 -4.93 -6.18 9.55
CA ARG A 14 -4.29 -4.93 9.98
C ARG A 14 -2.94 -4.73 9.31
N HIS A 15 -2.09 -5.75 9.31
CA HIS A 15 -0.78 -5.70 8.68
C HIS A 15 -0.91 -5.41 7.18
N LEU A 16 -1.83 -6.08 6.48
CA LEU A 16 -2.06 -5.83 5.06
C LEU A 16 -2.47 -4.38 4.81
N ILE A 17 -3.33 -3.82 5.65
CA ILE A 17 -3.81 -2.44 5.53
C ILE A 17 -2.71 -1.42 5.82
N GLU A 18 -1.85 -1.70 6.82
CA GLU A 18 -0.64 -0.93 7.07
C GLU A 18 0.31 -0.94 5.85
N GLU A 19 0.51 -2.10 5.23
CA GLU A 19 1.36 -2.22 4.04
C GLU A 19 0.76 -1.51 2.81
N ILE A 20 -0.57 -1.52 2.66
CA ILE A 20 -1.26 -0.77 1.61
C ILE A 20 -1.05 0.74 1.79
N GLU A 21 -1.18 1.26 3.01
CA GLU A 21 -0.96 2.68 3.28
C GLU A 21 0.51 3.06 3.07
N LYS A 22 1.47 2.22 3.50
CA LYS A 22 2.89 2.43 3.20
C LYS A 22 3.16 2.49 1.70
N ALA A 23 2.62 1.54 0.93
CA ALA A 23 2.78 1.54 -0.53
C ALA A 23 2.18 2.80 -1.17
N ARG A 24 1.04 3.29 -0.68
CA ARG A 24 0.46 4.56 -1.12
C ARG A 24 1.36 5.75 -0.79
N GLN A 25 1.94 5.80 0.40
CA GLN A 25 2.89 6.86 0.78
C GLN A 25 4.16 6.82 -0.07
N GLU A 26 4.68 5.62 -0.36
CA GLU A 26 5.81 5.41 -1.28
C GLU A 26 5.50 5.97 -2.67
N MET A 27 4.30 5.73 -3.21
CA MET A 27 3.87 6.32 -4.49
C MET A 27 3.86 7.85 -4.44
N GLN A 28 3.31 8.45 -3.37
CA GLN A 28 3.28 9.91 -3.22
C GLN A 28 4.68 10.51 -3.07
N LEU A 29 5.60 9.81 -2.41
CA LEU A 29 6.99 10.24 -2.27
C LEU A 29 7.74 10.12 -3.60
N ALA A 30 7.52 9.03 -4.36
CA ALA A 30 8.11 8.85 -5.68
C ALA A 30 7.62 9.92 -6.67
N GLU A 31 6.33 10.24 -6.66
CA GLU A 31 5.75 11.32 -7.47
C GLU A 31 6.35 12.69 -7.10
N LYS A 32 6.45 13.00 -5.80
CA LYS A 32 7.10 14.24 -5.34
C LYS A 32 8.57 14.28 -5.75
N ALA A 33 9.29 13.18 -5.60
CA ALA A 33 10.71 13.11 -5.98
C ALA A 33 10.90 13.33 -7.49
N PHE A 34 10.02 12.76 -8.31
CA PHE A 34 10.04 12.94 -9.78
C PHE A 34 9.97 14.43 -10.18
N GLN A 35 9.23 15.27 -9.42
CA GLN A 35 9.15 16.71 -9.69
C GLN A 35 10.48 17.47 -9.51
N TRP A 36 11.43 16.91 -8.75
CA TRP A 36 12.74 17.51 -8.49
C TRP A 36 13.87 16.94 -9.36
N VAL A 37 13.55 15.93 -10.18
CA VAL A 37 14.50 15.30 -11.09
C VAL A 37 15.01 16.35 -12.07
N GLN A 38 16.33 16.42 -12.21
CA GLN A 38 16.95 17.22 -13.26
C GLN A 38 16.67 16.59 -14.61
N ASN A 39 16.69 17.35 -15.71
CA ASN A 39 16.47 16.83 -17.07
C ASN A 39 17.61 15.92 -17.58
N ASP A 40 18.30 15.22 -16.69
CA ASP A 40 19.21 14.13 -16.99
C ASP A 40 18.39 12.86 -17.30
N PRO A 41 18.58 12.24 -18.48
CA PRO A 41 17.81 11.07 -18.89
C PRO A 41 17.91 9.89 -17.92
N ALA A 42 19.08 9.64 -17.31
CA ALA A 42 19.25 8.51 -16.41
C ALA A 42 18.52 8.73 -15.07
N GLU A 43 18.52 9.96 -14.56
CA GLU A 43 17.73 10.33 -13.37
C GLU A 43 16.21 10.24 -13.64
N VAL A 44 15.76 10.65 -14.83
CA VAL A 44 14.35 10.50 -15.26
C VAL A 44 13.96 9.03 -15.32
N ASP A 45 14.75 8.19 -15.97
CA ASP A 45 14.48 6.75 -16.09
C ASP A 45 14.46 6.06 -14.72
N ALA A 46 15.40 6.42 -13.83
CA ALA A 46 15.45 5.89 -12.48
C ALA A 46 14.20 6.30 -11.65
N ALA A 47 13.74 7.53 -11.81
CA ALA A 47 12.56 8.01 -11.11
C ALA A 47 11.26 7.38 -11.65
N LEU A 48 11.13 7.20 -12.96
CA LEU A 48 10.02 6.45 -13.57
C LEU A 48 9.99 4.99 -13.08
N SER A 49 11.14 4.31 -13.09
CA SER A 49 11.25 2.93 -12.61
C SER A 49 10.81 2.78 -11.15
N ARG A 50 11.13 3.77 -10.29
CA ARG A 50 10.67 3.80 -8.89
C ARG A 50 9.16 3.98 -8.78
N MET A 51 8.57 4.85 -9.60
CA MET A 51 7.11 5.04 -9.63
C MET A 51 6.38 3.77 -10.07
N GLU A 52 6.88 3.11 -11.12
CA GLU A 52 6.32 1.85 -11.61
C GLU A 52 6.39 0.75 -10.54
N ALA A 53 7.52 0.62 -9.85
CA ALA A 53 7.69 -0.34 -8.77
C ALA A 53 6.71 -0.09 -7.60
N ALA A 54 6.56 1.17 -7.18
CA ALA A 54 5.63 1.54 -6.11
C ALA A 54 4.17 1.26 -6.49
N LEU A 55 3.78 1.58 -7.73
CA LEU A 55 2.45 1.32 -8.26
C LEU A 55 2.16 -0.18 -8.39
N ALA A 56 3.13 -0.97 -8.87
CA ALA A 56 3.00 -2.42 -8.95
C ALA A 56 2.81 -3.05 -7.57
N ARG A 57 3.57 -2.58 -6.58
CA ARG A 57 3.45 -3.03 -5.18
C ARG A 57 2.08 -2.71 -4.60
N TYR A 58 1.62 -1.47 -4.73
CA TYR A 58 0.29 -1.07 -4.27
C TYR A 58 -0.82 -1.92 -4.91
N ASN A 59 -0.79 -2.08 -6.24
CA ASN A 59 -1.79 -2.88 -6.96
C ASN A 59 -1.80 -4.35 -6.50
N SER A 60 -0.63 -4.93 -6.24
CA SER A 60 -0.52 -6.29 -5.69
C SER A 60 -1.19 -6.42 -4.33
N LEU A 61 -0.98 -5.46 -3.42
CA LEU A 61 -1.57 -5.46 -2.08
C LEU A 61 -3.09 -5.25 -2.12
N ILE A 62 -3.58 -4.35 -2.99
CA ILE A 62 -5.03 -4.18 -3.23
C ILE A 62 -5.66 -5.47 -3.73
N LYS A 63 -4.98 -6.18 -4.64
CA LYS A 63 -5.46 -7.48 -5.14
C LYS A 63 -5.52 -8.52 -4.03
N GLN A 64 -4.46 -8.63 -3.21
CA GLN A 64 -4.44 -9.54 -2.06
C GLN A 64 -5.58 -9.26 -1.08
N ALA A 65 -5.84 -7.99 -0.75
CA ALA A 65 -6.94 -7.62 0.13
C ALA A 65 -8.31 -8.01 -0.45
N LYS A 66 -8.53 -7.78 -1.75
CA LYS A 66 -9.75 -8.22 -2.44
C LYS A 66 -9.92 -9.74 -2.41
N ASP A 67 -8.85 -10.48 -2.66
CA ASP A 67 -8.86 -11.95 -2.64
C ASP A 67 -9.16 -12.49 -1.21
N MET A 68 -8.82 -11.71 -0.18
CA MET A 68 -9.13 -11.99 1.22
C MET A 68 -10.51 -11.48 1.68
N GLY A 69 -11.27 -10.80 0.81
CA GLY A 69 -12.57 -10.21 1.16
C GLY A 69 -12.48 -8.95 2.04
N ILE A 70 -11.30 -8.36 2.18
CA ILE A 70 -11.07 -7.14 2.96
C ILE A 70 -11.53 -5.93 2.13
N THR A 71 -12.46 -5.16 2.69
CA THR A 71 -12.95 -3.94 2.03
C THR A 71 -12.04 -2.77 2.39
N ILE A 72 -11.29 -2.29 1.39
CA ILE A 72 -10.45 -1.10 1.53
C ILE A 72 -11.29 0.13 1.23
N ASP A 73 -12.13 0.54 2.17
CA ASP A 73 -12.69 1.90 2.15
C ASP A 73 -11.84 2.82 3.05
N LYS A 74 -11.77 4.11 2.68
CA LYS A 74 -10.92 5.08 3.40
C LYS A 74 -11.27 5.14 4.89
N ILE A 75 -12.53 4.96 5.28
CA ILE A 75 -12.99 5.04 6.67
C ILE A 75 -12.49 3.82 7.45
N THR A 76 -12.54 2.64 6.84
CA THR A 76 -11.99 1.40 7.42
C THR A 76 -10.47 1.46 7.58
N MET A 77 -9.73 1.95 6.57
CA MET A 77 -8.27 2.12 6.69
C MET A 77 -7.90 3.09 7.84
N TYR A 78 -8.51 4.27 7.90
CA TYR A 78 -8.18 5.25 8.94
C TYR A 78 -8.61 4.79 10.33
N SER A 79 -9.70 4.02 10.46
CA SER A 79 -10.14 3.52 11.77
C SER A 79 -9.24 2.41 12.32
N GLN A 80 -8.65 1.56 11.48
CA GLN A 80 -7.72 0.50 11.93
C GLN A 80 -6.30 1.02 12.23
N LEU A 81 -5.88 2.12 11.60
CA LEU A 81 -4.57 2.76 11.82
C LEU A 81 -4.51 3.64 13.08
N LEU A 82 -5.66 4.08 13.62
CA LEU A 82 -5.76 5.00 14.76
C LEU A 82 -6.03 4.28 16.11
N GLN A 83 -6.13 2.96 16.11
CA GLN A 83 -6.23 2.13 17.32
C GLN A 83 -4.85 1.76 17.88
#